data_AF-A0A4S0JF75-F1
#
_entry.id   AF-A0A4S0JF75-F1
#
_cell.length_a   1.000
_cell.length_b   1.000
_cell.length_c   1.000
_cell.angle_alpha   90.00
_cell.angle_beta   90.00
_cell.angle_gamma   90.00
#
_symmetry.space_group_name_H-M   'P 1'
#
loop_
_entity.id
_entity.type
_entity.pdbx_description
1 polymer ?
#
loop_
_entity_poly.entity_id
_entity_poly.type
_entity_poly.pdbx_seq_one_letter_code
_entity_poly.pdbx_strand_id
1 'polypeptide(L)'
;GGKIKALGNGVDGIDFRWQGDDWMFSALLFGAGGKMLNEDESKVAFNGPEGEKAVEILERMVKEGGMPVFTKPAGEQAFAAGKVGFEFQTTGAL
;
A
#
# COMPACT_ATOMS: atom_id res chain seq x y z
N GLY A 1 -1.73 5.63 11.37
CA GLY A 1 -0.27 5.52 11.26
C GLY A 1 0.45 6.44 12.24
N GLY A 2 0.46 7.75 12.01
CA GLY A 2 1.32 8.69 12.77
C GLY A 2 1.29 8.59 14.29
N LYS A 3 0.12 8.38 14.92
CA LYS A 3 0.02 8.16 16.38
C LYS A 3 0.77 6.92 16.85
N ILE A 4 0.74 5.83 16.08
CA ILE A 4 1.48 4.59 16.38
C ILE A 4 2.98 4.84 16.19
N LYS A 5 3.37 5.47 15.08
CA LYS A 5 4.77 5.82 14.81
C LYS A 5 5.37 6.68 15.94
N ALA A 6 4.59 7.61 16.48
CA ALA A 6 5.00 8.49 17.57
C ALA A 6 5.23 7.77 18.91
N LEU A 7 4.73 6.54 19.11
CA LEU A 7 5.02 5.75 20.32
C LEU A 7 6.50 5.32 20.41
N GLY A 8 7.24 5.32 19.29
CA GLY A 8 8.63 4.89 19.25
C GLY A 8 8.81 3.37 19.38
N ASN A 9 9.97 2.91 19.85
CA ASN A 9 10.27 1.48 20.13
C ASN A 9 10.16 0.51 18.94
N GLY A 10 10.28 1.06 17.72
CA GLY A 10 10.24 0.28 16.49
C GLY A 10 8.88 -0.34 16.19
N VAL A 11 7.76 0.27 16.62
CA VAL A 11 6.42 -0.13 16.17
C VAL A 11 5.94 0.76 15.02
N ASP A 12 5.34 0.13 14.03
CA ASP A 12 4.81 0.76 12.83
C ASP A 12 3.32 0.45 12.66
N GLY A 13 2.58 1.40 12.09
CA GLY A 13 1.13 1.24 11.97
C GLY A 13 0.72 0.35 10.79
N ILE A 14 1.37 0.54 9.65
CA ILE A 14 1.00 -0.05 8.37
C ILE A 14 2.28 -0.48 7.67
N ASP A 15 2.30 -1.70 7.16
CA ASP A 15 3.14 -2.13 6.05
C ASP A 15 2.25 -2.36 4.83
N PHE A 16 2.49 -1.62 3.74
CA PHE A 16 1.74 -1.76 2.50
C PHE A 16 2.73 -1.93 1.34
N ARG A 17 2.80 -3.15 0.83
CA ARG A 17 3.77 -3.53 -0.20
C ARG A 17 3.36 -3.11 -1.61
N TRP A 18 3.34 -1.81 -1.85
CA TRP A 18 3.00 -1.25 -3.17
C TRP A 18 4.09 -1.48 -4.23
N GLN A 19 5.32 -1.75 -3.82
CA GLN A 19 6.46 -1.98 -4.71
C GLN A 19 6.51 -3.45 -5.15
N GLY A 20 6.30 -3.69 -6.44
CA GLY A 20 6.57 -4.99 -7.07
C GLY A 20 5.34 -5.81 -7.46
N ASP A 21 4.14 -5.44 -7.00
CA ASP A 21 2.88 -6.12 -7.35
C ASP A 21 1.86 -5.10 -7.87
N ASP A 22 1.48 -5.22 -9.15
CA ASP A 22 0.46 -4.38 -9.80
C ASP A 22 -0.91 -4.50 -9.11
N TRP A 23 -1.19 -5.65 -8.50
CA TRP A 23 -2.41 -5.89 -7.73
C TRP A 23 -2.56 -4.94 -6.53
N MET A 24 -1.45 -4.55 -5.90
CA MET A 24 -1.48 -3.66 -4.74
C MET A 24 -1.89 -2.24 -5.14
N PHE A 25 -1.37 -1.75 -6.27
CA PHE A 25 -1.85 -0.50 -6.86
C PHE A 25 -3.32 -0.62 -7.29
N SER A 26 -3.68 -1.74 -7.95
CA SER A 26 -5.04 -1.99 -8.42
C SER A 26 -6.06 -1.98 -7.28
N ALA A 27 -5.71 -2.51 -6.10
CA ALA A 27 -6.57 -2.47 -4.91
C ALA A 27 -6.89 -1.03 -4.46
N LEU A 28 -5.90 -0.13 -4.47
CA LEU A 28 -6.10 1.29 -4.16
C LEU A 28 -6.94 1.98 -5.24
N LEU A 29 -6.64 1.70 -6.50
CA LEU A 29 -7.36 2.25 -7.66
C LEU A 29 -8.84 1.86 -7.64
N PHE A 30 -9.15 0.58 -7.44
CA PHE A 30 -10.53 0.10 -7.38
C PHE A 30 -11.26 0.66 -6.17
N GLY A 31 -10.58 0.80 -5.03
CA GLY A 31 -11.12 1.50 -3.86
C GLY A 31 -11.45 2.97 -4.13
N ALA A 32 -10.73 3.62 -5.06
CA ALA A 32 -11.01 4.97 -5.54
C ALA A 32 -12.09 5.01 -6.65
N GLY A 33 -12.64 3.86 -7.06
CA GLY A 33 -13.63 3.74 -8.14
C GLY A 33 -13.03 3.68 -9.55
N GLY A 34 -11.71 3.62 -9.67
CA GLY A 34 -11.00 3.55 -10.95
C GLY A 34 -10.98 2.16 -11.57
N LYS A 35 -10.45 2.07 -12.80
CA LYS A 35 -10.25 0.82 -13.54
C LYS A 35 -8.86 0.81 -14.17
N MET A 36 -8.27 -0.38 -14.31
CA MET A 36 -6.95 -0.52 -14.94
C MET A 36 -7.00 -0.19 -16.44
N LEU A 37 -8.03 -0.70 -17.13
CA LEU A 37 -8.28 -0.49 -18.54
C LEU A 37 -9.70 0.06 -18.77
N ASN A 38 -9.93 0.63 -19.95
CA ASN A 38 -11.27 0.99 -20.42
C ASN A 38 -12.10 -0.26 -20.79
N GLU A 39 -13.38 -0.07 -21.12
CA GLU A 39 -14.34 -1.19 -21.28
C GLU A 39 -13.98 -2.20 -22.38
N ASP A 40 -13.32 -1.74 -23.45
CA ASP A 40 -12.85 -2.59 -24.54
C ASP A 40 -11.40 -3.06 -24.38
N GLU A 41 -10.80 -2.79 -23.21
CA GLU A 41 -9.43 -3.13 -22.83
C GLU A 41 -8.32 -2.58 -23.77
N SER A 42 -8.64 -1.62 -24.64
CA SER A 42 -7.69 -1.07 -25.61
C SER A 42 -6.76 0.01 -25.05
N LYS A 43 -7.09 0.59 -23.87
CA LYS A 43 -6.37 1.71 -23.26
C LYS A 43 -6.27 1.60 -21.76
N VAL A 44 -5.16 2.10 -21.22
CA VAL A 44 -5.01 2.38 -19.79
C VAL A 44 -6.04 3.42 -19.35
N ALA A 45 -6.72 3.15 -18.23
CA ALA A 45 -7.77 4.01 -17.68
C ALA A 45 -7.45 4.61 -16.30
N PHE A 46 -6.28 4.33 -15.73
CA PHE A 46 -5.89 4.81 -14.41
C PHE A 46 -5.15 6.16 -14.41
N ASN A 47 -4.98 6.82 -15.56
CA ASN A 47 -4.28 8.11 -15.66
C ASN A 47 -5.19 9.33 -15.42
N GLY A 48 -6.24 9.16 -14.62
CA GLY A 48 -7.24 10.19 -14.27
C GLY A 48 -7.34 10.42 -12.75
N PRO A 49 -8.39 11.14 -12.29
CA PRO A 49 -8.57 11.51 -10.89
C PRO A 49 -8.56 10.33 -9.91
N GLU A 50 -9.07 9.16 -10.33
CA GLU A 50 -9.10 7.96 -9.52
C GLU A 50 -7.70 7.38 -9.28
N GLY A 51 -6.83 7.42 -10.29
CA GLY A 51 -5.44 7.00 -10.16
C GLY A 51 -4.60 7.99 -9.35
N GLU A 52 -4.83 9.29 -9.53
CA GLU A 52 -4.24 10.32 -8.67
C GLU A 52 -4.62 10.09 -7.21
N LYS A 53 -5.90 9.82 -6.93
CA LYS A 53 -6.39 9.50 -5.59
C LYS A 53 -5.78 8.21 -5.02
N ALA A 54 -5.54 7.20 -5.84
CA ALA A 54 -4.86 5.98 -5.41
C ALA A 54 -3.43 6.28 -4.94
N VAL A 55 -2.68 7.11 -5.68
CA VAL A 55 -1.32 7.51 -5.31
C VAL A 55 -1.32 8.49 -4.13
N GLU A 56 -2.32 9.37 -4.01
CA GLU A 56 -2.51 10.25 -2.85
C GLU A 56 -2.70 9.44 -1.56
N ILE A 57 -3.50 8.36 -1.59
CA ILE A 57 -3.67 7.47 -0.44
C ILE A 57 -2.32 6.86 -0.03
N LEU A 58 -1.55 6.38 -1.01
CA LEU A 58 -0.21 5.84 -0.76
C LEU A 58 0.75 6.89 -0.18
N GLU A 59 0.73 8.11 -0.74
CA GLU A 59 1.52 9.23 -0.24
C GLU A 59 1.18 9.54 1.22
N ARG A 60 -0.10 9.56 1.58
CA ARG A 60 -0.56 9.81 2.95
C ARG A 60 -0.16 8.69 3.90
N MET A 61 -0.16 7.43 3.47
CA MET A 61 0.40 6.33 4.28
C MET A 61 1.86 6.59 4.65
N VAL A 62 2.66 7.12 3.72
CA VAL A 62 4.06 7.49 3.97
C VAL A 62 4.16 8.75 4.84
N LYS A 63 3.60 9.88 4.39
CA LYS A 63 3.81 11.21 5.00
C LYS A 63 3.07 11.40 6.33
N GLU A 64 1.82 10.96 6.41
CA GLU A 64 1.00 11.09 7.62
C GLU A 64 1.05 9.82 8.47
N GLY A 65 1.13 8.66 7.81
CA GLY A 65 1.13 7.35 8.45
C GLY A 65 2.49 6.94 9.00
N GLY A 66 3.58 7.48 8.49
CA GLY A 66 4.94 7.07 8.82
C GLY A 66 5.30 5.68 8.30
N MET A 67 4.64 5.23 7.22
CA MET A 67 4.83 3.90 6.65
C MET A 67 6.29 3.67 6.24
N PRO A 68 6.96 2.63 6.77
CA PRO A 68 8.32 2.28 6.38
C PRO A 68 8.36 1.66 4.97
N VAL A 69 9.55 1.67 4.36
CA VAL A 69 9.80 0.96 3.11
C VAL A 69 10.49 -0.37 3.46
N PHE A 70 9.69 -1.38 3.77
CA PHE A 70 10.22 -2.72 4.05
C PHE A 70 10.53 -3.50 2.78
N THR A 71 11.51 -4.39 2.87
CA THR A 71 11.56 -5.56 1.97
C THR A 71 10.50 -6.57 2.41
N LYS A 72 10.05 -7.46 1.50
CA LYS A 72 9.07 -8.51 1.86
C LYS A 72 9.44 -9.26 3.15
N PRO A 73 10.66 -9.82 3.29
CA PRO A 73 11.01 -10.55 4.51
C PRO A 73 11.02 -9.67 5.76
N ALA A 74 11.36 -8.38 5.64
CA ALA A 74 11.38 -7.47 6.78
C ALA A 74 9.96 -7.13 7.27
N GLY A 75 9.02 -6.92 6.35
CA GLY A 75 7.60 -6.71 6.66
C GLY A 75 7.01 -7.91 7.39
N GLU A 76 7.19 -9.11 6.81
CA GLU A 76 6.70 -10.38 7.37
C GLU A 76 7.25 -10.62 8.78
N GLN A 77 8.56 -10.40 8.98
CA GLN A 77 9.19 -10.55 10.29
C GLN A 77 8.67 -9.50 11.29
N ALA A 78 8.48 -8.26 10.86
CA ALA A 78 7.99 -7.20 11.73
C ALA A 78 6.53 -7.44 12.14
N PHE A 79 5.68 -7.91 11.22
CA PHE A 79 4.31 -8.29 11.54
C PHE A 79 4.26 -9.49 12.49
N ALA A 80 5.00 -10.57 12.19
CA ALA A 80 5.09 -11.75 13.06
C ALA A 80 5.62 -11.42 14.47
N ALA A 81 6.53 -10.45 14.59
CA ALA A 81 7.06 -9.97 15.87
C ALA A 81 6.10 -9.00 16.61
N GLY A 82 4.92 -8.72 16.07
CA GLY A 82 3.95 -7.77 16.66
C GLY A 82 4.41 -6.32 16.60
N LYS A 83 5.32 -5.98 15.67
CA LYS A 83 5.84 -4.63 15.46
C LYS A 83 5.07 -3.85 14.41
N VAL A 84 4.25 -4.50 13.58
CA VAL A 84 3.36 -3.86 12.61
C VAL A 84 1.91 -4.19 12.95
N GLY A 85 1.02 -3.18 12.92
CA GLY A 85 -0.41 -3.37 13.21
C GLY A 85 -1.22 -3.93 12.04
N PHE A 86 -1.01 -3.40 10.84
CA PHE A 86 -1.65 -3.86 9.60
C PHE A 86 -0.59 -4.18 8.55
N GLU A 87 -0.70 -5.35 7.94
CA GLU A 87 0.19 -5.78 6.87
C GLU A 87 -0.64 -6.12 5.62
N PHE A 88 -0.27 -5.53 4.49
CA PHE A 88 -0.87 -5.79 3.19
C PHE A 88 0.19 -6.29 2.23
N GLN A 89 0.02 -7.52 1.76
CA GLN A 89 0.99 -8.22 0.94
C GLN A 89 0.30 -9.24 0.02
N THR A 90 1.06 -9.77 -0.95
CA THR A 90 0.61 -10.78 -1.90
C THR A 90 0.89 -12.20 -1.40
N THR A 91 -0.02 -13.13 -1.69
CA THR A 91 0.24 -14.58 -1.59
C THR A 91 0.92 -15.14 -2.84
N GLY A 92 0.95 -14.40 -3.96
CA GLY A 92 1.47 -14.84 -5.26
C GLY A 92 2.99 -14.95 -5.35
N ALA A 93 3.70 -14.69 -4.25
CA ALA A 93 5.14 -14.84 -4.13
C ALA A 93 5.53 -16.04 -3.23
N LEU A 94 4.65 -17.04 -3.14
CA LEU A 94 4.90 -18.37 -2.56
C LEU A 94 5.25 -19.37 -3.67
#